data_AF-A0A7X8H078-F1
#
_entry.id   AF-A0A7X8H078-F1
#
_cell.length_a   1.000
_cell.length_b   1.000
_cell.length_c   1.000
_cell.angle_alpha   90.00
_cell.angle_beta   90.00
_cell.angle_gamma   90.00
#
_symmetry.space_group_name_H-M   'P 1'
#
loop_
_entity.id
_entity.type
_entity.pdbx_description
1 polymer ?
#
loop_
_entity_poly.entity_id
_entity_poly.type
_entity_poly.pdbx_seq_one_letter_code
_entity_poly.pdbx_strand_id
1 'polypeptide(L)'
;MMAKKKALGFGYMPEETKHHFLLVTPRSPKEDIAVYERFDWDESEDQETGIIEENLKVIIDRHKWNQIKDTLTTFFNNRLKEKNITVGRFKIGQVPIERLLGKEMVLLMWAIEDSDPQLISTAIKNWSGLSREERWWLFTMTNAITGHADDKRGWRKAIRYALTENPIDDGDKSQGNIFEMLYKNVK
;
A
#
# COMPACT_ATOMS: atom_id res chain seq x y z
N MET A 1 6.00 -5.58 31.83
CA MET A 1 5.65 -5.47 30.39
C MET A 1 4.84 -4.21 30.19
N MET A 2 5.18 -3.38 29.20
CA MET A 2 4.29 -2.26 28.82
C MET A 2 3.04 -2.80 28.14
N ALA A 3 1.87 -2.25 28.49
CA ALA A 3 0.62 -2.61 27.84
C ALA A 3 0.70 -2.32 26.32
N LYS A 4 0.15 -3.22 25.52
CA LYS A 4 0.12 -3.09 24.06
C LYS A 4 -0.79 -1.93 23.66
N LYS A 5 -0.34 -1.06 22.76
CA LYS A 5 -1.17 0.04 22.25
C LYS A 5 -2.33 -0.51 21.43
N LYS A 6 -3.55 -0.04 21.70
CA LYS A 6 -4.74 -0.40 20.92
C LYS A 6 -4.77 0.47 19.66
N ALA A 7 -5.13 -0.14 18.53
CA ALA A 7 -5.26 0.54 17.25
C ALA A 7 -6.41 -0.08 16.47
N LEU A 8 -7.02 0.72 15.60
CA LEU A 8 -8.02 0.28 14.63
C LEU A 8 -7.34 -0.25 13.37
N GLY A 9 -7.92 -1.30 12.79
CA GLY A 9 -7.43 -1.92 11.56
C GLY A 9 -5.94 -2.24 11.61
N PHE A 10 -5.14 -1.61 10.74
CA PHE A 10 -3.68 -1.73 10.74
C PHE A 10 -3.02 -0.49 11.33
N GLY A 11 -2.91 -0.48 12.66
CA GLY A 11 -2.09 0.49 13.39
C GLY A 11 -2.62 1.92 13.45
N TYR A 12 -3.85 2.16 12.99
CA TYR A 12 -4.43 3.50 12.99
C TYR A 12 -4.97 3.88 14.38
N MET A 13 -4.66 5.09 14.82
CA MET A 13 -5.04 5.66 16.13
C MET A 13 -5.64 7.05 15.89
N PRO A 14 -6.99 7.19 15.84
CA PRO A 14 -7.66 8.47 15.57
C PRO A 14 -7.34 9.61 16.55
N GLU A 15 -6.86 9.26 17.73
CA GLU A 15 -6.39 10.16 18.79
C GLU A 15 -5.00 10.75 18.53
N GLU A 16 -4.16 10.06 17.74
CA GLU A 16 -2.80 10.53 17.40
C GLU A 16 -2.80 11.34 16.08
N THR A 17 -3.62 10.96 15.10
CA THR A 17 -3.69 11.64 13.79
C THR A 17 -5.01 11.37 13.07
N LYS A 18 -5.47 12.33 12.28
CA LYS A 18 -6.60 12.13 11.36
C LYS A 18 -6.19 11.66 9.96
N HIS A 19 -4.92 11.82 9.60
CA HIS A 19 -4.41 11.34 8.31
C HIS A 19 -4.21 9.83 8.31
N HIS A 20 -4.96 9.13 7.47
CA HIS A 20 -4.91 7.68 7.33
C HIS A 20 -5.34 7.23 5.93
N PHE A 21 -5.27 5.93 5.68
CA PHE A 21 -5.88 5.32 4.50
C PHE A 21 -7.04 4.43 4.92
N LEU A 22 -8.07 4.36 4.10
CA LEU A 22 -9.23 3.51 4.31
C LEU A 22 -9.34 2.52 3.16
N LEU A 23 -9.14 1.23 3.46
CA LEU A 23 -9.41 0.15 2.52
C LEU A 23 -10.90 -0.20 2.59
N VAL A 24 -11.59 -0.13 1.47
CA VAL A 24 -12.98 -0.56 1.34
C VAL A 24 -13.01 -1.87 0.56
N THR A 25 -13.40 -2.93 1.26
CA THR A 25 -13.60 -4.26 0.68
C THR A 25 -15.09 -4.56 0.59
N PRO A 26 -15.70 -4.54 -0.61
CA PRO A 26 -17.12 -4.84 -0.73
C PRO A 26 -17.45 -6.29 -0.40
N ARG A 27 -18.73 -6.55 -0.11
CA ARG A 27 -19.23 -7.89 0.20
C ARG A 27 -19.36 -8.74 -1.06
N SER A 28 -19.70 -8.12 -2.20
CA SER A 28 -19.82 -8.81 -3.47
C SER A 28 -18.44 -9.24 -3.96
N PRO A 29 -18.25 -10.51 -4.39
CA PRO A 29 -16.99 -10.95 -4.97
C PRO A 29 -16.74 -10.37 -6.37
N LYS A 30 -17.75 -9.74 -6.99
CA LYS A 30 -17.68 -9.11 -8.31
C LYS A 30 -17.28 -7.62 -8.26
N GLU A 31 -17.26 -7.04 -7.06
CA GLU A 31 -16.92 -5.63 -6.87
C GLU A 31 -15.44 -5.48 -6.52
N ASP A 32 -14.87 -4.39 -7.01
CA ASP A 32 -13.45 -4.07 -6.84
C ASP A 32 -13.18 -3.48 -5.46
N ILE A 33 -11.91 -3.54 -5.06
CA ILE A 33 -11.42 -2.95 -3.82
C ILE A 33 -10.98 -1.53 -4.09
N ALA A 34 -11.41 -0.60 -3.23
CA ALA A 34 -10.99 0.79 -3.27
C ALA A 34 -10.14 1.15 -2.06
N VAL A 35 -9.19 2.06 -2.25
CA VAL A 35 -8.42 2.67 -1.16
C VAL A 35 -8.51 4.18 -1.25
N TYR A 36 -8.91 4.81 -0.15
CA TYR A 36 -9.01 6.25 -0.02
C TYR A 36 -7.93 6.79 0.92
N GLU A 37 -7.31 7.92 0.58
CA GLU A 37 -6.50 8.73 1.49
C GLU A 37 -7.44 9.71 2.22
N ARG A 38 -7.46 9.68 3.55
CA ARG A 38 -8.40 10.45 4.37
C ARG A 38 -7.70 11.32 5.39
N PHE A 39 -8.33 12.45 5.73
CA PHE A 39 -7.80 13.45 6.66
C PHE A 39 -8.76 13.74 7.83
N ASP A 40 -9.88 13.02 7.91
CA ASP A 40 -10.91 13.15 8.94
C ASP A 40 -11.35 11.75 9.40
N TRP A 41 -11.79 11.64 10.66
CA TRP A 41 -12.31 10.39 11.22
C TRP A 41 -13.74 10.59 11.71
N ASP A 42 -14.65 9.72 11.27
CA ASP A 42 -16.05 9.76 11.69
C ASP A 42 -16.22 8.99 13.00
N GLU A 43 -16.99 9.54 13.93
CA GLU A 43 -17.27 8.86 15.22
C GLU A 43 -18.31 7.72 15.07
N SER A 44 -18.96 7.62 13.91
CA SER A 44 -19.84 6.50 13.54
C SER A 44 -19.06 5.22 13.25
N GLU A 45 -19.75 4.07 13.32
CA GLU A 45 -19.15 2.78 12.99
C GLU A 45 -18.69 2.72 11.53
N ASP A 46 -19.55 3.19 10.62
CA ASP A 46 -19.22 3.35 9.21
C ASP A 46 -18.60 4.73 8.97
N GLN A 47 -17.52 4.75 8.20
CA GLN A 47 -16.86 5.96 7.74
C GLN A 47 -17.49 6.40 6.42
N GLU A 48 -17.85 7.67 6.32
CA GLU A 48 -18.52 8.25 5.15
C GLU A 48 -17.76 9.47 4.63
N THR A 49 -17.20 10.30 5.54
CA THR A 49 -16.53 11.54 5.17
C THR A 49 -15.32 11.26 4.29
N GLY A 50 -15.21 11.93 3.14
CA GLY A 50 -14.05 11.77 2.27
C GLY A 50 -13.97 10.42 1.54
N ILE A 51 -15.05 9.63 1.49
CA ILE A 51 -15.24 8.58 0.48
C ILE A 51 -15.74 9.26 -0.81
N ILE A 52 -14.83 9.96 -1.48
CA ILE A 52 -15.05 10.76 -2.68
C ILE A 52 -13.93 10.50 -3.69
N GLU A 53 -14.13 10.91 -4.94
CA GLU A 53 -13.21 10.64 -6.05
C GLU A 53 -11.82 11.28 -5.83
N GLU A 54 -11.76 12.48 -5.26
CA GLU A 54 -10.51 13.20 -4.99
C GLU A 54 -9.60 12.47 -3.99
N ASN A 55 -10.21 11.70 -3.09
CA ASN A 55 -9.49 10.93 -2.09
C ASN A 55 -9.17 9.51 -2.56
N LEU A 56 -9.78 9.04 -3.65
CA LEU A 56 -9.62 7.70 -4.19
C LEU A 56 -8.23 7.55 -4.83
N LYS A 57 -7.41 6.64 -4.28
CA LYS A 57 -6.03 6.43 -4.74
C LYS A 57 -5.87 5.26 -5.68
N VAL A 58 -6.63 4.19 -5.46
CA VAL A 58 -6.53 3.00 -6.29
C VAL A 58 -7.82 2.19 -6.21
N ILE A 59 -8.22 1.64 -7.35
CA ILE A 59 -9.21 0.58 -7.47
C ILE A 59 -8.48 -0.65 -8.03
N ILE A 60 -8.65 -1.80 -7.39
CA ILE A 60 -8.07 -3.06 -7.86
C ILE A 60 -9.11 -4.17 -7.86
N ASP A 61 -9.04 -5.06 -8.85
CA ASP A 61 -9.92 -6.22 -8.87
C ASP A 61 -9.66 -7.19 -7.72
N ARG A 62 -10.69 -7.98 -7.42
CA ARG A 62 -10.68 -8.96 -6.34
C ARG A 62 -9.57 -10.00 -6.46
N HIS A 63 -9.28 -10.45 -7.67
CA HIS A 63 -8.31 -11.51 -7.92
C HIS A 63 -6.89 -11.05 -7.58
N LYS A 64 -6.49 -9.86 -8.07
CA LYS A 64 -5.18 -9.29 -7.77
C LYS A 64 -5.03 -8.90 -6.30
N TRP A 65 -6.07 -8.34 -5.68
CA TRP A 65 -6.06 -8.07 -4.24
C TRP A 65 -5.76 -9.32 -3.40
N ASN A 66 -6.42 -10.44 -3.72
CA ASN A 66 -6.22 -11.69 -2.99
C ASN A 66 -4.78 -12.20 -3.07
N GLN A 67 -4.04 -11.90 -4.15
CA GLN A 67 -2.64 -12.30 -4.29
C GLN A 67 -1.67 -11.49 -3.40
N ILE A 68 -2.01 -10.25 -3.04
CA ILE A 68 -1.14 -9.39 -2.20
C ILE A 68 -1.57 -9.31 -0.73
N LYS A 69 -2.84 -9.61 -0.42
CA LYS A 69 -3.44 -9.43 0.90
C LYS A 69 -2.65 -10.08 2.04
N ASP A 70 -2.24 -11.34 1.87
CA ASP A 70 -1.57 -12.10 2.94
C ASP A 70 -0.13 -11.65 3.15
N THR A 71 0.56 -11.29 2.07
CA THR A 71 1.88 -10.64 2.13
C THR A 71 1.79 -9.32 2.89
N LEU A 72 0.87 -8.43 2.50
CA LEU A 72 0.67 -7.15 3.18
C LEU A 72 0.33 -7.33 4.66
N THR A 73 -0.57 -8.27 4.97
CA THR A 73 -0.93 -8.60 6.37
C THR A 73 0.30 -8.99 7.18
N THR A 74 1.17 -9.82 6.62
CA THR A 74 2.39 -10.28 7.27
C THR A 74 3.37 -9.12 7.50
N PHE A 75 3.66 -8.33 6.46
CA PHE A 75 4.53 -7.16 6.56
C PHE A 75 4.05 -6.14 7.58
N PHE A 76 2.74 -5.82 7.56
CA PHE A 76 2.17 -4.82 8.45
C PHE A 76 2.16 -5.33 9.89
N ASN A 77 1.72 -6.57 10.12
CA ASN A 77 1.65 -7.11 11.47
C ASN A 77 3.03 -7.31 12.11
N ASN A 78 4.08 -7.62 11.34
CA ASN A 78 5.44 -7.64 11.86
C ASN A 78 5.85 -6.25 12.36
N ARG A 79 5.55 -5.19 11.59
CA ARG A 79 5.84 -3.81 11.99
C ARG A 79 5.03 -3.33 13.19
N LEU A 80 3.77 -3.75 13.29
CA LEU A 80 2.93 -3.44 14.46
C LEU A 80 3.47 -4.14 15.72
N LYS A 81 3.94 -5.40 15.61
CA LYS A 81 4.57 -6.12 16.72
C LYS A 81 5.85 -5.43 17.19
N GLU A 82 6.73 -5.01 16.28
CA GLU A 82 7.96 -4.25 16.61
C GLU A 82 7.66 -2.99 17.43
N LYS A 83 6.53 -2.31 17.15
CA LYS A 83 6.09 -1.11 17.85
C LYS A 83 5.22 -1.37 19.09
N ASN A 84 5.02 -2.64 19.48
CA ASN A 84 4.09 -3.05 20.54
C ASN A 84 2.65 -2.52 20.32
N ILE A 85 2.18 -2.54 19.07
CA ILE A 85 0.83 -2.14 18.64
C ILE A 85 0.00 -3.37 18.27
N THR A 86 -1.29 -3.34 18.58
CA THR A 86 -2.25 -4.40 18.23
C THR A 86 -2.21 -4.72 16.73
N VAL A 87 -2.21 -6.02 16.39
CA VAL A 87 -2.13 -6.48 14.99
C VAL A 87 -3.48 -6.33 14.29
N GLY A 88 -3.44 -6.11 12.98
CA GLY A 88 -4.61 -5.94 12.13
C GLY A 88 -4.98 -7.20 11.34
N ARG A 89 -6.18 -7.15 10.75
CA ARG A 89 -6.67 -8.15 9.79
C ARG A 89 -7.53 -7.45 8.74
N PHE A 90 -7.28 -7.75 7.47
CA PHE A 90 -8.17 -7.33 6.39
C PHE A 90 -9.48 -8.14 6.41
N LYS A 91 -10.61 -7.45 6.41
CA LYS A 91 -11.97 -8.02 6.44
C LYS A 91 -12.85 -7.32 5.38
N ILE A 92 -14.03 -7.89 5.13
CA ILE A 92 -15.10 -7.20 4.38
C ILE A 92 -15.51 -5.94 5.15
N GLY A 93 -15.90 -4.91 4.41
CA GLY A 93 -16.20 -3.59 4.92
C GLY A 93 -14.95 -2.69 4.91
N GLN A 94 -14.88 -1.79 5.87
CA GLN A 94 -13.85 -0.77 5.95
C GLN A 94 -12.74 -1.18 6.93
N VAL A 95 -11.49 -0.96 6.52
CA VAL A 95 -10.32 -1.20 7.36
C VAL A 95 -9.42 0.03 7.31
N PRO A 96 -9.28 0.78 8.43
CA PRO A 96 -8.35 1.90 8.49
C PRO A 96 -6.91 1.40 8.62
N ILE A 97 -6.01 2.11 8.00
CA ILE A 97 -4.58 1.77 7.89
C ILE A 97 -3.79 3.03 8.22
N GLU A 98 -2.81 2.90 9.11
CA GLU A 98 -1.90 3.99 9.44
C GLU A 98 -1.22 4.54 8.19
N ARG A 99 -1.03 5.85 8.15
CA ARG A 99 -0.55 6.61 6.99
C ARG A 99 0.64 5.97 6.27
N LEU A 100 1.72 5.62 6.96
CA LEU A 100 2.92 5.08 6.32
C LEU A 100 2.69 3.68 5.76
N LEU A 101 1.95 2.82 6.48
CA LEU A 101 1.54 1.51 5.96
C LEU A 101 0.63 1.65 4.74
N GLY A 102 -0.29 2.63 4.75
CA GLY A 102 -1.17 2.92 3.63
C GLY A 102 -0.40 3.36 2.38
N LYS A 103 0.62 4.21 2.53
CA LYS A 103 1.53 4.58 1.42
C LYS A 103 2.19 3.35 0.80
N GLU A 104 2.72 2.46 1.65
CA GLU A 104 3.37 1.22 1.19
C GLU A 104 2.38 0.30 0.46
N MET A 105 1.14 0.19 0.94
CA MET A 105 0.07 -0.58 0.29
C MET A 105 -0.29 -0.01 -1.08
N VAL A 106 -0.59 1.30 -1.14
CA VAL A 106 -1.02 1.97 -2.37
C VAL A 106 0.08 1.89 -3.43
N LEU A 107 1.35 2.03 -3.06
CA LEU A 107 2.47 1.86 -3.98
C LEU A 107 2.46 0.48 -4.66
N LEU A 108 2.24 -0.60 -3.90
CA LEU A 108 2.17 -1.94 -4.47
C LEU A 108 0.94 -2.10 -5.36
N MET A 109 -0.22 -1.60 -4.92
CA MET A 109 -1.46 -1.68 -5.68
C MET A 109 -1.37 -0.91 -7.01
N TRP A 110 -0.75 0.27 -7.00
CA TRP A 110 -0.45 1.06 -8.19
C TRP A 110 0.40 0.33 -9.22
N ALA A 111 1.32 -0.52 -8.77
CA ALA A 111 2.14 -1.31 -9.67
C ALA A 111 1.37 -2.43 -10.36
N ILE A 112 0.33 -2.97 -9.73
CA ILE A 112 -0.32 -4.21 -10.19
C ILE A 112 -1.72 -4.00 -10.79
N GLU A 113 -2.39 -2.88 -10.53
CA GLU A 113 -3.78 -2.64 -10.98
C GLU A 113 -3.97 -2.86 -12.49
N ASP A 114 -2.95 -2.51 -13.30
CA ASP A 114 -2.96 -2.58 -14.76
C ASP A 114 -1.90 -3.57 -15.30
N SER A 115 -1.34 -4.44 -14.45
CA SER A 115 -0.39 -5.47 -14.85
C SER A 115 -1.09 -6.80 -15.17
N ASP A 116 -0.40 -7.70 -15.88
CA ASP A 116 -0.77 -9.10 -15.91
C ASP A 116 -0.66 -9.68 -14.48
N PRO A 117 -1.68 -10.41 -13.97
CA PRO A 117 -1.60 -11.06 -12.67
C PRO A 117 -0.38 -11.97 -12.46
N GLN A 118 0.19 -12.56 -13.52
CA GLN A 118 1.39 -13.40 -13.43
C GLN A 118 2.60 -12.63 -12.90
N LEU A 119 2.65 -11.31 -13.11
CA LEU A 119 3.75 -10.45 -12.67
C LEU A 119 3.65 -10.02 -11.21
N ILE A 120 2.55 -10.35 -10.50
CA ILE A 120 2.35 -9.91 -9.10
C ILE A 120 3.39 -10.51 -8.17
N SER A 121 3.83 -11.74 -8.40
CA SER A 121 4.89 -12.37 -7.61
C SER A 121 6.22 -11.59 -7.70
N THR A 122 6.59 -11.16 -8.91
CA THR A 122 7.74 -10.27 -9.18
C THR A 122 7.54 -8.91 -8.50
N ALA A 123 6.35 -8.32 -8.62
CA ALA A 123 6.02 -7.05 -7.96
C ALA A 123 6.18 -7.11 -6.44
N ILE A 124 5.70 -8.18 -5.80
CA ILE A 124 5.88 -8.40 -4.36
C ILE A 124 7.36 -8.48 -3.99
N LYS A 125 8.16 -9.25 -4.74
CA LYS A 125 9.60 -9.41 -4.48
C LYS A 125 10.33 -8.07 -4.62
N ASN A 126 10.15 -7.35 -5.74
CA ASN A 126 10.77 -6.04 -5.97
C ASN A 126 10.33 -5.01 -4.92
N TRP A 127 9.02 -4.93 -4.63
CA TRP A 127 8.50 -4.06 -3.57
C TRP A 127 9.12 -4.39 -2.21
N SER A 128 9.27 -5.69 -1.89
CA SER A 128 9.85 -6.15 -0.63
C SER A 128 11.35 -5.84 -0.52
N GLY A 129 12.06 -5.76 -1.64
CA GLY A 129 13.48 -5.39 -1.72
C GLY A 129 13.74 -3.90 -1.45
N LEU A 130 12.75 -3.03 -1.71
CA LEU A 130 12.85 -1.61 -1.35
C LEU A 130 12.85 -1.41 0.17
N SER A 131 13.70 -0.51 0.66
CA SER A 131 13.60 0.09 1.98
C SER A 131 12.27 0.83 2.16
N ARG A 132 11.90 1.10 3.42
CA ARG A 132 10.64 1.82 3.72
C ARG A 132 10.69 3.24 3.16
N GLU A 133 11.84 3.88 3.29
CA GLU A 133 12.09 5.23 2.87
C GLU A 133 11.98 5.36 1.34
N GLU A 134 12.50 4.38 0.59
CA GLU A 134 12.30 4.30 -0.87
C GLU A 134 10.83 4.15 -1.23
N ARG A 135 10.08 3.27 -0.55
CA ARG A 135 8.64 3.13 -0.79
C ARG A 135 7.89 4.43 -0.52
N TRP A 136 8.18 5.10 0.59
CA TRP A 136 7.52 6.35 0.95
C TRP A 136 7.89 7.48 0.00
N TRP A 137 9.13 7.52 -0.47
CA TRP A 137 9.58 8.48 -1.46
C TRP A 137 8.89 8.26 -2.80
N LEU A 138 8.88 7.02 -3.32
CA LEU A 138 8.18 6.66 -4.56
C LEU A 138 6.69 6.98 -4.50
N PHE A 139 6.04 6.64 -3.38
CA PHE A 139 4.65 7.04 -3.14
C PHE A 139 4.51 8.56 -3.22
N THR A 140 5.35 9.32 -2.51
CA THR A 140 5.20 10.78 -2.40
C THR A 140 5.39 11.47 -3.75
N MET A 141 6.41 11.06 -4.52
CA MET A 141 6.66 11.59 -5.86
C MET A 141 5.50 11.29 -6.82
N THR A 142 4.95 10.09 -6.74
CA THR A 142 3.84 9.67 -7.60
C THR A 142 2.54 10.36 -7.18
N ASN A 143 2.24 10.41 -5.88
CA ASN A 143 1.02 11.00 -5.34
C ASN A 143 0.93 12.50 -5.65
N ALA A 144 2.06 13.20 -5.70
CA ALA A 144 2.12 14.63 -6.00
C ALA A 144 1.76 14.98 -7.46
N ILE A 145 1.81 14.01 -8.39
CA ILE A 145 1.64 14.26 -9.83
C ILE A 145 0.47 13.44 -10.40
N THR A 146 0.42 12.15 -10.11
CA THR A 146 -0.52 11.17 -10.68
C THR A 146 -1.05 10.23 -9.58
N GLY A 147 -1.51 10.81 -8.47
CA GLY A 147 -1.92 10.08 -7.26
C GLY A 147 -3.37 9.60 -7.23
N HIS A 148 -4.24 10.12 -8.09
CA HIS A 148 -5.64 9.72 -8.14
C HIS A 148 -5.80 8.39 -8.89
N ALA A 149 -6.89 7.67 -8.64
CA ALA A 149 -7.12 6.36 -9.24
C ALA A 149 -7.33 6.38 -10.77
N ASP A 150 -7.77 7.52 -11.31
CA ASP A 150 -8.01 7.74 -12.73
C ASP A 150 -6.72 8.10 -13.52
N ASP A 151 -5.70 8.66 -12.85
CA ASP A 151 -4.42 8.96 -13.50
C ASP A 151 -3.44 7.79 -13.42
N LYS A 152 -3.20 7.17 -14.58
CA LYS A 152 -2.30 6.02 -14.76
C LYS A 152 -1.10 6.33 -15.67
N ARG A 153 -0.73 7.60 -15.84
CA ARG A 153 0.38 8.04 -16.69
C ARG A 153 1.64 8.31 -15.87
N GLY A 154 2.73 8.67 -16.55
CA GLY A 154 3.97 9.13 -15.92
C GLY A 154 4.51 8.15 -14.87
N TRP A 155 4.63 8.62 -13.63
CA TRP A 155 5.14 7.85 -12.49
C TRP A 155 4.38 6.55 -12.23
N ARG A 156 3.08 6.49 -12.55
CA ARG A 156 2.28 5.27 -12.38
C ARG A 156 2.72 4.16 -13.33
N LYS A 157 3.03 4.51 -14.59
CA LYS A 157 3.66 3.56 -15.53
C LYS A 157 5.07 3.18 -15.06
N ALA A 158 5.86 4.14 -14.61
CA ALA A 158 7.21 3.88 -14.12
C ALA A 158 7.21 2.90 -12.94
N ILE A 159 6.32 3.08 -11.96
CA ILE A 159 6.16 2.16 -10.82
C ILE A 159 5.75 0.77 -11.28
N ARG A 160 4.79 0.66 -12.21
CA ARG A 160 4.40 -0.63 -12.79
C ARG A 160 5.64 -1.34 -13.34
N TYR A 161 6.33 -0.74 -14.31
CA TYR A 161 7.52 -1.35 -14.92
C TYR A 161 8.62 -1.68 -13.89
N ALA A 162 8.92 -0.73 -12.99
CA ALA A 162 9.95 -0.91 -11.98
C ALA A 162 9.68 -2.07 -11.02
N LEU A 163 8.42 -2.36 -10.69
CA LEU A 163 8.09 -3.46 -9.78
C LEU A 163 7.72 -4.75 -10.53
N THR A 164 7.08 -4.69 -11.69
CA THR A 164 6.58 -5.89 -12.39
C THR A 164 7.58 -6.50 -13.38
N GLU A 165 8.48 -5.70 -13.95
CA GLU A 165 9.36 -6.12 -15.05
C GLU A 165 10.85 -6.02 -14.72
N ASN A 166 11.22 -5.41 -13.60
CA ASN A 166 12.62 -5.39 -13.16
C ASN A 166 13.08 -6.82 -12.81
N PRO A 167 14.13 -7.35 -13.47
CA PRO A 167 14.64 -8.67 -13.21
C PRO A 167 15.03 -8.84 -11.74
N ILE A 168 14.76 -10.03 -11.21
CA ILE A 168 15.13 -10.39 -9.85
C ILE A 168 16.14 -11.51 -9.97
N ASP A 169 17.38 -11.24 -9.62
CA ASP A 169 18.37 -12.29 -9.51
C ASP A 169 17.99 -13.15 -8.30
N ASP A 170 17.58 -14.39 -8.54
CA ASP A 170 17.16 -15.32 -7.47
C ASP A 170 18.34 -15.71 -6.53
N GLY A 171 19.56 -15.24 -6.83
CA GLY A 171 20.80 -15.50 -6.10
C GLY A 171 21.14 -14.52 -4.96
N ASP A 172 20.52 -13.33 -4.88
CA ASP A 172 20.89 -12.32 -3.88
C ASP A 172 19.68 -11.84 -3.06
N LYS A 173 19.77 -11.99 -1.74
CA LYS A 173 18.67 -11.66 -0.79
C LYS A 173 18.51 -10.17 -0.54
N SER A 174 19.35 -9.34 -1.15
CA SER A 174 19.17 -7.89 -1.19
C SER A 174 19.32 -7.43 -2.63
N GLN A 175 18.21 -7.11 -3.28
CA GLN A 175 18.31 -6.14 -4.37
C GLN A 175 18.93 -4.88 -3.79
N GLY A 176 20.05 -4.45 -4.36
CA GLY A 176 20.70 -3.21 -3.95
C GLY A 176 19.71 -2.05 -3.97
N ASN A 177 19.95 -1.07 -3.10
CA ASN A 177 19.14 0.14 -2.98
C ASN A 177 18.91 0.75 -4.38
N ILE A 178 17.67 1.10 -4.72
CA ILE A 178 17.30 1.60 -6.06
C ILE A 178 18.09 2.86 -6.40
N PHE A 179 18.40 3.69 -5.39
CA PHE A 179 19.26 4.86 -5.57
C PHE A 179 20.68 4.42 -5.94
N GLU A 180 21.23 3.39 -5.29
CA GLU A 180 22.57 2.88 -5.60
C GLU A 180 22.65 2.32 -7.04
N MET A 181 21.60 1.67 -7.52
CA MET A 181 21.49 1.22 -8.91
C MET A 181 21.42 2.39 -9.89
N LEU A 182 20.63 3.43 -9.58
CA LEU A 182 20.54 4.64 -10.41
C LEU A 182 21.88 5.40 -10.47
N TYR A 183 22.62 5.48 -9.37
CA TYR A 183 23.93 6.12 -9.32
C TYR A 183 25.01 5.34 -10.10
N LYS A 184 24.93 4.01 -10.16
CA LYS A 184 25.90 3.19 -10.93
C LYS A 184 25.81 3.38 -12.45
N ASN A 185 24.67 3.86 -12.96
CA ASN A 185 24.45 4.11 -14.40
C ASN A 185 24.74 5.56 -14.82
N VAL A 186 25.24 6.41 -13.92
CA VAL A 186 25.75 7.76 -14.24
C VAL A 186 27.28 7.69 -14.27
N LYS A 187 27.83 7.11 -15.34
CA LYS A 187 29.23 7.27 -15.74
C LYS A 187 29.33 7.41 -17.25
#